data_AF-A0A6A6YG09-F1
#
_entry.id   AF-A0A6A6YG09-F1
#
_cell.length_a   1.000
_cell.length_b   1.000
_cell.length_c   1.000
_cell.angle_alpha   90.00
_cell.angle_beta   90.00
_cell.angle_gamma   90.00
#
_symmetry.space_group_name_H-M   'P 1'
#
loop_
_entity.id
_entity.type
_entity.pdbx_description
1 polymer ?
#
loop_
_entity_poly.entity_id
_entity_poly.type
_entity_poly.pdbx_seq_one_letter_code
_entity_poly.pdbx_strand_id
1 'polypeptide(L)'
;MGRIFQLALCTLAATSARHSGEGLFLSRQVDNGHELRDLGEELARYEWSKRGWVVQERILSRRIIPYASQQLFFECQEGVFAQSDNGPTPFTHNL
;
A
#
# COMPACT_ATOMS: atom_id res chain seq x y z
N MET A 1 -21.71 0.54 2.14
CA MET A 1 -20.24 0.61 1.98
C MET A 1 -19.63 -0.63 1.34
N GLY A 2 -19.92 -1.86 1.80
CA GLY A 2 -19.29 -3.08 1.25
C GLY A 2 -19.39 -3.27 -0.28
N ARG A 3 -20.52 -2.93 -0.91
CA ARG A 3 -20.66 -2.96 -2.38
C ARG A 3 -19.69 -2.02 -3.11
N ILE A 4 -19.31 -0.89 -2.50
CA ILE A 4 -18.39 0.08 -3.11
C ILE A 4 -16.99 -0.55 -3.18
N PHE A 5 -16.50 -1.08 -2.06
CA PHE A 5 -15.20 -1.77 -2.00
C PHE A 5 -15.16 -3.05 -2.85
N GLN A 6 -16.28 -3.77 -2.94
CA GLN A 6 -16.37 -4.95 -3.79
C GLN A 6 -16.40 -4.59 -5.28
N LEU A 7 -17.06 -3.51 -5.70
CA LEU A 7 -17.15 -3.14 -7.12
C LEU A 7 -15.99 -2.26 -7.59
N ALA A 8 -15.20 -1.68 -6.67
CA ALA A 8 -13.97 -0.98 -7.00
C ALA A 8 -12.97 -1.93 -7.68
N LEU A 9 -12.24 -1.42 -8.68
CA LEU A 9 -11.16 -2.17 -9.35
C LEU A 9 -10.08 -2.57 -8.33
N CYS A 10 -9.65 -1.59 -7.53
CA CYS A 10 -8.77 -1.73 -6.38
C CYS A 10 -8.96 -0.55 -5.41
N THR A 11 -8.49 -0.71 -4.18
CA THR A 11 -8.42 0.35 -3.17
C THR A 11 -6.97 0.81 -3.02
N LEU A 12 -6.73 2.12 -3.12
CA LEU A 12 -5.41 2.70 -2.84
C LEU A 12 -5.35 3.10 -1.37
N ALA A 13 -4.35 2.60 -0.65
CA ALA A 13 -4.15 2.91 0.75
C ALA A 13 -2.79 3.59 0.94
N ALA A 14 -2.80 4.88 1.25
CA ALA A 14 -1.61 5.66 1.61
C ALA A 14 -1.19 5.33 3.05
N THR A 15 -0.81 4.08 3.31
CA THR A 15 -0.60 3.55 4.68
C THR A 15 0.56 4.22 5.40
N SER A 16 1.55 4.71 4.66
CA SER A 16 2.68 5.48 5.20
C SER A 16 2.38 6.95 5.51
N ALA A 17 1.20 7.46 5.13
CA ALA A 17 0.85 8.86 5.33
C ALA A 17 0.61 9.18 6.82
N ARG A 18 1.29 10.20 7.35
CA ARG A 18 1.00 10.81 8.66
C ARG A 18 0.01 11.97 8.52
N HIS A 19 -0.07 12.59 7.35
CA HIS A 19 -1.04 13.63 7.01
C HIS A 19 -1.50 13.55 5.53
N SER A 20 -2.51 14.33 5.16
CA SER A 20 -3.16 14.29 3.83
C SER A 20 -2.29 14.74 2.65
N GLY A 21 -1.06 15.19 2.91
CA GLY A 21 -0.14 15.69 1.90
C GLY A 21 0.98 14.71 1.55
N GLU A 22 0.98 13.51 2.12
CA GLU A 22 2.02 12.51 1.93
C GLU A 22 1.47 11.09 1.80
N GLY A 23 2.38 10.12 1.60
CA GLY A 23 2.10 8.69 1.52
C GLY A 23 1.52 8.19 0.18
N LEU A 24 1.17 9.08 -0.75
CA LEU A 24 0.77 8.74 -2.11
C LEU A 24 1.70 9.46 -3.12
N PHE A 25 2.23 8.73 -4.11
CA PHE A 25 3.10 9.24 -5.19
C PHE A 25 4.42 9.92 -4.79
N LEU A 26 4.95 9.65 -3.60
CA LEU A 26 6.24 10.20 -3.16
C LEU A 26 7.44 9.30 -3.50
N SER A 27 8.61 9.92 -3.67
CA SER A 27 9.88 9.21 -3.82
C SER A 27 10.17 8.44 -2.54
N ARG A 28 10.03 7.11 -2.59
CA ARG A 28 10.39 6.24 -1.47
C ARG A 28 11.90 6.19 -1.35
N GLN A 29 12.39 6.39 -0.13
CA GLN A 29 13.79 6.11 0.19
C GLN A 29 13.88 4.60 0.33
N VAL A 30 14.44 3.93 -0.68
CA VAL A 30 14.76 2.51 -0.59
C VAL A 30 15.94 2.41 0.37
N ASP A 31 15.68 1.99 1.61
CA ASP A 31 16.76 1.63 2.52
C ASP A 31 17.49 0.41 1.93
N ASN A 32 18.81 0.48 1.81
CA ASN A 32 19.64 -0.59 1.24
C ASN A 32 19.59 -1.93 2.03
N GLY A 33 18.84 -1.98 3.14
CA GLY A 33 18.52 -3.19 3.89
C GLY A 33 17.38 -3.93 3.22
N HIS A 34 17.71 -4.76 2.23
CA HIS A 34 16.84 -5.61 1.42
C HIS A 34 16.15 -6.75 2.21
N GLU A 35 15.66 -6.50 3.42
CA GLU A 35 14.78 -7.47 4.07
C GLU A 35 13.41 -7.40 3.39
N LEU A 36 13.04 -8.50 2.73
CA LEU A 36 11.68 -8.76 2.26
C LEU A 36 10.75 -8.77 3.49
N ARG A 37 10.23 -7.60 3.85
CA ARG A 37 9.30 -7.48 4.96
C ARG A 37 7.93 -8.00 4.58
N ASP A 38 7.35 -8.81 5.46
CA ASP A 38 5.95 -9.20 5.38
C ASP A 38 5.05 -7.96 5.45
N LEU A 39 3.96 -7.96 4.69
CA LEU A 39 3.03 -6.84 4.65
C LEU A 39 2.41 -6.58 6.03
N GLY A 40 2.12 -7.63 6.81
CA GLY A 40 1.58 -7.48 8.16
C GLY A 40 2.55 -6.76 9.10
N GLU A 41 3.81 -7.17 9.09
CA GLU A 41 4.86 -6.54 9.91
C GLU A 41 5.11 -5.08 9.52
N GLU A 42 5.08 -4.78 8.22
CA GLU A 42 5.25 -3.42 7.70
C GLU A 42 4.04 -2.55 8.08
N LEU A 43 2.82 -3.06 7.93
CA LEU A 43 1.60 -2.32 8.27
C LEU A 43 1.43 -2.07 9.78
N ALA A 44 1.93 -2.96 10.64
CA ALA A 44 1.87 -2.79 12.09
C ALA A 44 2.59 -1.53 12.59
N ARG A 45 3.53 -0.98 11.80
CA ARG A 45 4.30 0.22 12.13
C ARG A 45 3.54 1.52 11.89
N TYR A 46 2.49 1.50 11.06
CA TYR A 46 1.78 2.71 10.67
C TYR A 46 0.59 3.02 11.57
N GLU A 47 0.35 4.30 11.85
CA GLU A 47 -0.85 4.76 12.55
C GLU A 47 -2.14 4.42 11.79
N TRP A 48 -2.06 4.30 10.46
CA TRP A 48 -3.17 3.87 9.62
C TRP A 48 -3.78 2.54 10.10
N SER A 49 -2.95 1.53 10.40
CA SER A 49 -3.45 0.19 10.78
C SER A 49 -4.12 0.13 12.16
N LYS A 50 -3.89 1.15 13.01
CA LYS A 50 -4.48 1.25 14.36
C LYS A 50 -5.90 1.80 14.37
N ARG A 51 -6.39 2.30 13.23
CA ARG A 51 -7.74 2.91 13.11
C ARG A 51 -8.77 1.79 12.96
N GLY A 52 -9.78 1.73 13.83
CA GLY A 52 -10.73 0.60 13.85
C GLY A 52 -11.49 0.35 12.54
N TRP A 53 -11.70 1.38 11.71
CA TRP A 53 -12.34 1.23 10.41
C TRP A 53 -11.41 0.68 9.31
N VAL A 54 -10.10 0.71 9.50
CA VAL A 54 -9.14 0.19 8.50
C VAL A 54 -9.28 -1.33 8.33
N VAL A 55 -9.61 -2.04 9.40
CA VAL A 55 -9.97 -3.47 9.33
C VAL A 55 -11.17 -3.67 8.39
N GLN A 56 -12.18 -2.79 8.46
CA GLN A 56 -13.34 -2.87 7.58
C GLN A 56 -12.98 -2.56 6.13
N GLU A 57 -12.17 -1.53 5.88
CA GLU A 57 -11.71 -1.18 4.53
C GLU A 57 -10.95 -2.35 3.90
N ARG A 58 -10.01 -2.94 4.63
CA ARG A 58 -9.16 -4.02 4.14
C ARG A 58 -9.92 -5.32 3.88
N ILE A 59 -10.86 -5.70 4.76
CA ILE A 59 -11.71 -6.90 4.57
C ILE A 59 -12.67 -6.74 3.38
N LEU A 60 -13.19 -5.53 3.15
CA LEU A 60 -14.18 -5.29 2.11
C LEU A 60 -13.55 -5.10 0.73
N SER A 61 -12.28 -4.68 0.67
CA SER A 61 -11.53 -4.54 -0.57
C SER A 61 -11.15 -5.89 -1.16
N ARG A 62 -11.60 -6.18 -2.40
CA ARG A 62 -11.14 -7.38 -3.12
C ARG A 62 -9.67 -7.31 -3.54
N ARG A 63 -9.18 -6.09 -3.74
CA ARG A 63 -7.80 -5.76 -4.12
C ARG A 63 -7.42 -4.45 -3.44
N ILE A 64 -6.28 -4.43 -2.77
CA ILE A 64 -5.75 -3.24 -2.10
C ILE A 64 -4.29 -3.04 -2.48
N ILE A 65 -3.89 -1.79 -2.69
CA ILE A 65 -2.52 -1.38 -2.97
C ILE A 65 -2.03 -0.52 -1.80
N PRO A 66 -1.33 -1.11 -0.82
CA PRO A 66 -0.65 -0.35 0.23
C PRO A 66 0.57 0.41 -0.32
N TYR A 67 0.54 1.72 -0.16
CA TYR A 67 1.70 2.60 -0.34
C TYR A 67 2.44 2.73 1.00
N ALA A 68 3.22 1.69 1.32
CA ALA A 68 4.14 1.73 2.44
C ALA A 68 5.34 2.65 2.13
N SER A 69 6.11 2.99 3.17
CA SER A 69 7.20 3.95 3.08
C SER A 69 8.40 3.42 2.30
N GLN A 70 8.62 2.09 2.31
CA GLN A 70 9.77 1.45 1.66
C GLN A 70 9.44 0.89 0.28
N GLN A 71 8.25 0.31 0.11
CA GLN A 71 7.86 -0.35 -1.14
C GLN A 71 6.34 -0.32 -1.36
N LEU A 72 5.90 -0.67 -2.58
CA LEU A 72 4.48 -1.00 -2.82
C LEU A 72 4.19 -2.44 -2.47
N PHE A 73 2.97 -2.65 -2.01
CA PHE A 73 2.38 -3.97 -1.94
C PHE A 73 1.11 -4.00 -2.79
N PHE A 74 0.73 -5.20 -3.18
CA PHE A 74 -0.56 -5.53 -3.76
C PHE A 74 -1.10 -6.75 -3.02
N GLU A 75 -2.27 -6.61 -2.40
CA GLU A 75 -2.95 -7.68 -1.69
C GLU A 75 -4.30 -7.94 -2.37
N CYS A 76 -4.58 -9.21 -2.62
CA CYS A 76 -5.82 -9.70 -3.21
C CYS A 76 -6.20 -11.05 -2.59
N GLN A 77 -7.27 -11.66 -3.08
CA GLN A 77 -7.73 -12.97 -2.58
C GLN A 77 -6.76 -14.11 -2.89
N GLU A 78 -5.92 -13.93 -3.92
CA GLU A 78 -4.91 -14.90 -4.34
C GLU A 78 -3.59 -14.78 -3.56
N GLY A 79 -3.36 -13.67 -2.85
CA GLY A 79 -2.16 -13.49 -2.03
C GLY A 79 -1.67 -12.04 -1.93
N VAL A 80 -0.43 -11.91 -1.45
CA VAL A 80 0.27 -10.63 -1.30
C VAL A 80 1.51 -10.63 -2.19
N PHE A 81 1.69 -9.54 -2.91
CA PHE A 81 2.82 -9.29 -3.81
C PHE A 81 3.49 -8.00 -3.39
N ALA A 82 4.82 -7.96 -3.44
CA ALA A 82 5.61 -6.78 -3.11
C ALA A 82 6.31 -6.26 -4.37
N GLN A 83 6.59 -4.96 -4.39
CA GLN A 83 7.42 -4.36 -5.42
C GLN A 83 8.80 -5.02 -5.42
N SER A 84 9.26 -5.49 -6.58
CA SER A 84 10.64 -5.90 -6.76
C SER A 84 11.46 -4.75 -7.32
N ASP A 85 12.76 -4.73 -7.03
CA ASP A 85 13.71 -3.72 -7.52
C ASP A 85 13.94 -3.80 -9.04
N ASN A 86 13.40 -4.83 -9.69
CA ASN A 86 13.40 -5.00 -11.15
C ASN A 86 12.12 -4.43 -11.82
N GLY A 87 11.31 -3.65 -11.08
CA GLY A 87 10.10 -3.02 -11.59
C GLY A 87 10.36 -1.92 -12.63
N PRO A 88 9.37 -1.61 -13.49
CA PRO A 88 9.55 -0.67 -14.60
C PRO A 88 9.99 0.69 -14.07
N THR A 89 10.92 1.32 -14.80
CA THR A 89 11.44 2.66 -14.54
C THR A 89 10.29 3.63 -14.22
N PRO A 90 10.53 4.62 -13.33
CA PRO A 90 9.48 5.54 -12.93
C PRO A 90 8.84 6.16 -14.17
N PHE A 91 7.50 6.23 -14.19
CA PHE A 91 6.78 7.03 -15.18
C PHE A 91 7.28 8.46 -15.03
N THR A 92 8.26 8.84 -15.85
CA THR A 92 8.65 10.22 -16.03
C THR A 92 7.42 10.90 -16.63
N HIS A 93 6.67 11.58 -15.78
CA HIS A 93 5.76 12.62 -16.24
C HIS A 93 6.65 13.69 -16.88
N ASN A 94 6.94 13.52 -18.17
CA ASN A 94 7.38 14.61 -19.01
C ASN A 94 6.17 15.53 -19.14
N LEU A 95 6.19 16.61 -18.36
CA LEU A 95 5.34 17.79 -18.57
C LEU A 95 5.74 18.46 -19.90
#